data_AF-A0A7V9UGS0-F1
#
_entry.id   AF-A0A7V9UGS0-F1
#
_cell.length_a   1.000
_cell.length_b   1.000
_cell.length_c   1.000
_cell.angle_alpha   90.00
_cell.angle_beta   90.00
_cell.angle_gamma   90.00
#
_symmetry.space_group_name_H-M   'P 1'
#
loop_
_entity.id
_entity.type
_entity.pdbx_description
1 polymer ?
#
loop_
_entity_poly.entity_id
_entity_poly.type
_entity_poly.pdbx_seq_one_letter_code
_entity_poly.pdbx_strand_id
1 'polypeptide(L)' 'MSGLAIFGLKFPSLLQYDQKRGDSVVDKNLKNLYHVAHAPSDTYLRERLDQLDPDFFRPAFKKLSA' A
#
# COMPACT_ATOMS: atom_id res chain seq x y z
N MET A 1 0.44 8.23 2.52
CA MET A 1 -0.40 7.99 1.32
C MET A 1 -0.06 6.68 0.61
N SER A 2 1.20 6.25 0.53
CA SER A 2 1.60 5.05 -0.24
C SER A 2 0.97 3.73 0.22
N GLY A 3 0.84 3.49 1.54
CA GLY A 3 0.18 2.28 2.03
C GLY A 3 -1.30 2.18 1.62
N LEU A 4 -2.04 3.29 1.74
CA LEU A 4 -3.44 3.37 1.27
C LEU A 4 -3.55 3.09 -0.22
N ALA A 5 -2.59 3.56 -1.02
CA ALA A 5 -2.56 3.35 -2.46
C ALA A 5 -2.42 1.87 -2.83
N ILE A 6 -1.50 1.14 -2.17
CA ILE A 6 -1.29 -0.29 -2.42
C ILE A 6 -2.56 -1.10 -2.12
N PHE A 7 -3.19 -0.87 -0.97
CA PHE A 7 -4.42 -1.58 -0.59
C PHE A 7 -5.64 -1.15 -1.42
N GLY A 8 -5.69 0.13 -1.83
CA GLY A 8 -6.79 0.69 -2.62
C GLY A 8 -6.89 0.13 -4.05
N LEU A 9 -5.78 -0.35 -4.61
CA LEU A 9 -5.74 -0.96 -5.95
C LEU A 9 -6.32 -2.39 -6.00
N LYS A 10 -6.68 -2.97 -4.84
CA LYS A 10 -7.39 -4.26 -4.72
C LYS A 10 -6.68 -5.44 -5.37
N PHE A 11 -5.35 -5.47 -5.32
CA PHE A 11 -4.61 -6.68 -5.70
C PHE A 11 -4.85 -7.80 -4.68
N PRO A 12 -4.92 -9.07 -5.11
CA PRO A 12 -5.18 -10.19 -4.21
C PRO A 12 -3.98 -10.54 -3.32
N SER A 13 -2.78 -10.04 -3.62
CA SER A 13 -1.61 -10.12 -2.74
C SER A 13 -0.60 -9.01 -3.03
N LEU A 14 0.25 -8.70 -2.04
CA LEU A 14 1.35 -7.74 -2.20
C LEU A 14 2.37 -8.20 -3.25
N LEU A 15 2.61 -9.51 -3.36
CA LEU A 15 3.48 -10.09 -4.41
C LEU A 15 2.92 -9.80 -5.81
N GLN A 16 1.62 -9.95 -6.02
CA GLN A 16 1.01 -9.66 -7.33
C GLN A 16 1.04 -8.17 -7.65
N TYR A 17 0.86 -7.31 -6.65
CA TYR A 17 1.07 -5.88 -6.82
C TYR A 17 2.52 -5.60 -7.25
N ASP A 18 3.51 -6.19 -6.57
CA ASP A 18 4.92 -5.95 -6.84
C ASP A 18 5.33 -6.33 -8.27
N GLN A 19 4.76 -7.42 -8.80
CA GLN A 19 4.93 -7.84 -10.19
C GLN A 19 4.31 -6.87 -11.20
N LYS A 20 3.19 -6.23 -10.83
CA LYS A 20 2.41 -5.34 -11.71
C LYS A 20 2.66 -3.86 -11.47
N ARG A 21 3.48 -3.48 -10.50
CA ARG A 21 3.73 -2.08 -10.14
C ARG A 21 4.33 -1.26 -11.28
N GLY A 22 5.02 -1.92 -12.22
CA GLY A 22 5.57 -1.32 -13.44
C GLY A 22 4.57 -1.20 -14.59
N ASP A 23 3.36 -1.75 -14.46
CA ASP A 23 2.32 -1.62 -15.48
C ASP A 23 1.89 -0.15 -15.59
N SER A 24 1.80 0.35 -16.82
CA SER A 24 1.47 1.76 -17.09
C SER A 24 0.15 2.23 -16.47
N VAL A 25 -0.82 1.32 -16.29
CA VAL A 25 -2.11 1.62 -15.65
C VAL A 25 -1.94 1.79 -14.15
N VAL A 26 -1.15 0.93 -13.51
CA VAL A 26 -0.90 0.96 -12.07
C VAL A 26 -0.12 2.23 -11.71
N ASP A 27 0.93 2.54 -12.47
CA ASP A 27 1.74 3.74 -12.28
C ASP A 27 0.90 5.03 -12.42
N LYS A 28 0.06 5.12 -13.46
CA LYS A 28 -0.86 6.24 -13.65
C LYS A 28 -1.87 6.37 -12.51
N ASN A 29 -2.44 5.26 -12.04
CA ASN A 29 -3.39 5.28 -10.92
C ASN A 29 -2.71 5.74 -9.63
N LEU A 30 -1.50 5.25 -9.34
CA LEU A 30 -0.70 5.68 -8.19
C LEU A 30 -0.44 7.18 -8.21
N LYS A 31 -0.05 7.71 -9.37
CA LYS A 31 0.23 9.14 -9.53
C LYS A 31 -1.02 10.02 -9.48
N ASN A 32 -2.09 9.63 -10.18
CA ASN A 32 -3.26 10.47 -10.39
C ASN A 32 -4.27 10.38 -9.25
N LEU A 33 -4.49 9.19 -8.68
CA LEU A 33 -5.50 8.97 -7.64
C LEU A 33 -4.93 9.13 -6.23
N TYR A 34 -3.68 8.72 -6.04
CA TYR A 34 -3.06 8.66 -4.71
C TYR A 34 -1.91 9.65 -4.53
N HIS A 35 -1.55 10.40 -5.57
CA HIS A 35 -0.42 11.35 -5.57
C HIS A 35 0.91 10.70 -5.15
N VAL A 36 1.07 9.42 -5.46
CA VAL A 36 2.29 8.66 -5.23
C VAL A 36 3.16 8.73 -6.48
N ALA A 37 4.26 9.46 -6.40
CA ALA A 37 5.12 9.72 -7.56
C ALA A 37 5.92 8.49 -8.03
N HIS A 38 6.27 7.59 -7.10
CA HIS A 38 7.03 6.38 -7.39
C HIS A 38 6.31 5.20 -6.77
N ALA A 39 6.10 4.14 -7.56
CA ALA A 39 5.45 2.94 -7.07
C ALA A 39 6.25 2.32 -5.91
N PRO A 40 5.68 2.25 -4.69
CA PRO A 40 6.34 1.60 -3.57
C PRO A 40 6.57 0.11 -3.86
N SER A 41 7.67 -0.44 -3.35
CA SER A 41 7.87 -1.90 -3.33
C SER A 41 7.23 -2.51 -2.09
N ASP A 42 6.72 -3.74 -2.20
CA ASP A 42 6.27 -4.52 -1.06
C ASP A 42 7.36 -4.61 0.03
N THR A 43 8.60 -4.95 -0.35
CA THR A 43 9.73 -5.08 0.59
C THR A 43 9.95 -3.81 1.39
N TYR A 44 10.02 -2.65 0.72
CA TYR A 44 10.24 -1.37 1.39
C TYR A 44 9.08 -0.99 2.31
N LEU A 45 7.83 -1.30 1.91
CA LEU A 45 6.67 -1.09 2.76
C LEU A 45 6.78 -1.94 4.04
N ARG A 46 7.12 -3.22 3.90
CA ARG A 46 7.28 -4.15 5.03
C ARG A 46 8.44 -3.78 5.94
N GLU A 47 9.60 -3.39 5.39
CA GLU A 47 10.74 -2.93 6.19
C GLU A 47 10.39 -1.78 7.14
N ARG A 48 9.47 -0.90 6.74
CA ARG A 48 9.00 0.21 7.58
C ARG A 48 7.90 -0.19 8.54
N LEU A 49 6.97 -1.05 8.12
CA LEU A 49 5.83 -1.45 8.94
C LEU A 49 6.17 -2.53 9.98
N ASP A 50 7.03 -3.48 9.64
CA ASP A 50 7.40 -4.61 10.51
C ASP A 50 8.20 -4.14 11.74
N GLN A 51 8.76 -2.92 11.72
CA GLN A 51 9.42 -2.30 12.87
C GLN A 51 8.44 -1.70 13.90
N LEU A 52 7.17 -1.53 13.54
CA LEU A 52 6.18 -0.84 14.36
C LEU A 52 5.33 -1.85 15.12
N ASP A 53 5.08 -1.58 16.40
CA ASP A 53 4.22 -2.44 17.23
C ASP A 53 2.78 -2.42 16.68
N PRO A 54 2.17 -3.59 16.38
CA PRO A 54 0.78 -3.68 15.94
C PRO A 54 -0.23 -2.96 16.82
N ASP A 55 0.05 -2.80 18.12
CA ASP A 55 -0.84 -2.12 19.06
C ASP A 55 -1.04 -0.63 18.73
N PHE A 56 -0.09 0.01 18.03
CA PHE A 56 -0.24 1.39 17.56
C PHE A 56 -1.34 1.53 16.49
N PHE A 57 -1.53 0.51 15.65
CA PHE A 57 -2.51 0.56 14.56
C PHE A 57 -3.88 0.01 14.95
N ARG A 58 -3.93 -0.80 16.01
CA ARG A 58 -5.15 -1.48 16.46
C ARG A 58 -6.34 -0.54 16.70
N PRO A 59 -6.20 0.65 17.31
CA PRO A 59 -7.32 1.57 17.48
C PRO A 59 -7.87 2.11 16.15
N ALA A 60 -7.00 2.37 15.17
CA ALA A 60 -7.41 2.89 13.87
C ALA A 60 -8.20 1.83 13.08
N PHE A 61 -7.72 0.58 13.06
CA PHE A 61 -8.43 -0.53 12.40
C PHE A 61 -9.78 -0.83 13.04
N LYS A 62 -9.88 -0.81 14.38
CA LYS A 62 -11.15 -1.01 15.09
C LYS A 62 -12.22 0.03 14.72
N LYS A 63 -11.82 1.28 14.43
CA LYS A 63 -12.75 2.33 13.99
C LYS A 63 -13.22 2.15 12.54
N LEU A 64 -12.43 1.48 11.70
CA LEU A 64 -12.78 1.20 10.29
C LEU A 64 -13.67 -0.04 10.14
N SER A 65 -13.63 -0.96 11.11
CA SER A 65 -14.38 -2.21 11.10
C SER A 65 -15.70 -2.17 11.91
N ALA A 66 -16.03 -1.02 12.49
CA ALA A 66 -17.27 -0.77 13.24
C ALA A 66 -18.22 0.07 12.39
#